data_AF-A0A0L8GPB1-F1
#
_entry.id   AF-A0A0L8GPB1-F1
#
_cell.length_a   1.000
_cell.length_b   1.000
_cell.length_c   1.000
_cell.angle_alpha   90.00
_cell.angle_beta   90.00
_cell.angle_gamma   90.00
#
_symmetry.space_group_name_H-M   'P 1'
#
loop_
_entity.id
_entity.type
_entity.pdbx_description
1 polymer ?
#
loop_
_entity_poly.entity_id
_entity_poly.type
_entity_poly.pdbx_seq_one_letter_code
_entity_poly.pdbx_strand_id
1 'polypeptide(L)'
;MYEDKKCKLITCPIFHKPAHSFMINVAYTYNSVIHFSCLSGYFLRGNNSIQCQETKQWSSPSPVCETIKCLPPHPPKHGSANNTNEVEINETVSFSCLKPYNLKGESVLTCLQDGSWNFPTPVCTLSCFVPEIAGRVVTISEGIILKPRTTLINEGGKKRPEQQRRQPRWQQYERTHKLRKIQEQYQNEGQGQQQQQQKRKRRRGENQQTKYH
;
A
#
# COMPACT_ATOMS: atom_id res chain seq x y z
N MET A 1 -16.61 1.54 -67.58
CA MET A 1 -15.17 1.68 -67.27
C MET A 1 -14.89 0.77 -66.10
N TYR A 2 -14.08 -0.28 -66.30
CA TYR A 2 -13.80 -1.28 -65.27
C TYR A 2 -12.57 -0.80 -64.51
N GLU A 3 -12.76 -0.43 -63.24
CA GLU A 3 -11.68 0.06 -62.39
C GLU A 3 -11.04 -1.15 -61.71
N ASP A 4 -9.83 -1.51 -62.14
CA ASP A 4 -9.09 -2.64 -61.59
C ASP A 4 -8.90 -2.47 -60.08
N LYS A 5 -9.63 -3.26 -59.29
CA LYS A 5 -9.45 -3.33 -57.84
C LYS A 5 -8.10 -3.98 -57.55
N LYS A 6 -7.05 -3.16 -57.45
CA LYS A 6 -5.71 -3.62 -57.07
C LYS A 6 -5.64 -3.77 -55.55
N CYS A 7 -5.48 -5.02 -55.09
CA CYS A 7 -5.16 -5.31 -53.70
C CYS A 7 -3.75 -4.78 -53.40
N LYS A 8 -3.66 -3.77 -52.53
CA LYS A 8 -2.38 -3.31 -51.96
C LYS A 8 -2.26 -3.89 -50.56
N LEU A 9 -1.09 -4.46 -50.26
CA LEU A 9 -0.78 -4.89 -48.90
C LEU A 9 -0.84 -3.68 -47.97
N ILE A 10 -1.50 -3.86 -46.83
CA ILE A 10 -1.51 -2.86 -45.75
C ILE A 10 -0.25 -3.09 -44.93
N THR A 11 0.61 -2.08 -44.97
CA THR A 11 1.87 -2.04 -44.22
C THR A 11 1.91 -0.74 -43.43
N CYS A 12 2.16 -0.85 -42.13
CA CYS A 12 2.30 0.28 -41.22
C CYS A 12 3.71 0.87 -41.28
N PRO A 13 3.90 2.13 -40.85
CA PRO A 13 5.21 2.78 -40.81
C PRO A 13 6.22 1.98 -39.99
N ILE A 14 7.49 2.01 -40.43
CA ILE A 14 8.59 1.43 -39.67
C ILE A 14 8.63 2.08 -38.28
N PHE A 15 8.75 1.23 -37.28
CA PHE A 15 8.69 1.60 -35.88
C PHE A 15 10.11 1.63 -35.33
N HIS A 16 10.52 2.78 -34.80
CA HIS A 16 11.82 2.93 -34.16
C HIS A 16 11.75 2.39 -32.74
N LYS A 17 12.71 1.55 -32.38
CA LYS A 17 12.80 0.95 -31.05
C LYS A 17 12.87 2.05 -29.97
N PRO A 18 11.98 2.05 -28.95
CA PRO A 18 12.09 2.96 -27.82
C PRO A 18 13.37 2.73 -27.03
N ALA A 19 13.94 3.79 -26.45
CA ALA A 19 15.10 3.67 -25.57
C ALA A 19 14.80 2.72 -24.39
N HIS A 20 15.82 2.00 -23.94
CA HIS A 20 15.74 1.06 -22.81
C HIS A 20 14.63 0.00 -22.91
N SER A 21 14.25 -0.40 -24.13
CA SER A 21 13.20 -1.39 -24.38
C SER A 21 13.70 -2.60 -25.17
N PHE A 22 12.85 -3.60 -25.37
CA PHE A 22 12.93 -4.63 -26.40
C PHE A 22 11.60 -4.71 -27.15
N MET A 23 11.67 -4.96 -28.45
CA MET A 23 10.49 -5.24 -29.29
C MET A 23 10.43 -6.73 -29.59
N ILE A 24 9.25 -7.32 -29.44
CA ILE A 24 8.97 -8.74 -29.63
C ILE A 24 7.95 -8.86 -30.76
N ASN A 25 8.10 -9.88 -31.62
CA ASN A 25 7.23 -10.13 -32.79
C ASN A 25 7.20 -8.98 -33.80
N VAL A 26 8.37 -8.45 -34.18
CA VAL A 26 8.47 -7.29 -35.07
C VAL A 26 8.02 -7.64 -36.49
N ALA A 27 6.83 -7.19 -36.87
CA ALA A 27 6.26 -7.26 -38.20
C ALA A 27 5.41 -6.01 -38.47
N TYR A 28 5.34 -5.57 -39.73
CA TYR A 28 4.72 -4.28 -40.13
C TYR A 28 3.44 -4.46 -40.95
N THR A 29 2.98 -5.68 -41.15
CA THR A 29 1.83 -6.03 -42.01
C THR A 29 0.51 -5.94 -41.25
N TYR A 30 -0.61 -5.79 -41.96
CA TYR A 30 -1.94 -5.75 -41.34
C TYR A 30 -2.16 -6.85 -40.30
N ASN A 31 -2.73 -6.47 -39.15
CA ASN A 31 -2.92 -7.32 -37.98
C ASN A 31 -1.65 -7.84 -37.31
N SER A 32 -0.45 -7.44 -37.75
CA SER A 32 0.76 -7.69 -36.96
C SER A 32 0.66 -6.97 -35.62
N VAL A 33 1.16 -7.61 -34.57
CA VAL A 33 1.21 -7.05 -33.22
C VAL A 33 2.65 -7.05 -32.74
N ILE A 34 3.15 -5.86 -32.41
CA ILE A 34 4.48 -5.69 -31.81
C ILE A 34 4.27 -5.52 -30.31
N HIS A 35 4.96 -6.33 -29.50
CA HIS A 35 4.97 -6.19 -28.05
C HIS A 35 6.24 -5.51 -27.56
N PHE A 36 6.12 -4.76 -26.47
CA PHE A 36 7.20 -4.01 -25.86
C PHE A 36 7.45 -4.48 -24.44
N SER A 37 8.72 -4.59 -24.08
CA SER A 37 9.18 -4.82 -22.70
C SER A 37 10.31 -3.86 -22.38
N CYS A 38 10.42 -3.41 -21.13
CA CYS A 38 11.52 -2.55 -20.70
C CYS A 38 12.70 -3.36 -20.15
N LEU A 39 13.90 -2.77 -20.19
CA LEU A 39 15.07 -3.27 -19.48
C LEU A 39 14.83 -3.26 -17.97
N SER A 40 15.57 -4.09 -17.23
CA SER A 40 15.58 -4.04 -15.76
C SER A 40 15.90 -2.62 -15.27
N GLY A 41 15.14 -2.14 -14.29
CA GLY A 41 15.24 -0.77 -13.77
C GLY A 41 14.35 0.25 -14.48
N TYR A 42 13.60 -0.17 -15.49
CA TYR A 42 12.68 0.68 -16.23
C TYR A 42 11.25 0.11 -16.20
N PHE A 43 10.25 0.98 -16.16
CA PHE A 43 8.85 0.61 -16.29
C PHE A 43 8.25 1.15 -17.59
N LEU A 44 7.29 0.41 -18.15
CA LEU A 44 6.66 0.77 -19.42
C LEU A 44 5.52 1.76 -19.19
N ARG A 45 5.64 2.97 -19.75
CA ARG A 45 4.57 3.96 -19.83
C ARG A 45 3.93 3.93 -21.23
N GLY A 46 2.64 3.67 -21.28
CA GLY A 46 1.85 3.55 -22.51
C GLY A 46 1.35 2.12 -22.75
N ASN A 47 0.99 1.80 -23.99
CA ASN A 47 0.52 0.46 -24.33
C ASN A 47 1.70 -0.49 -24.53
N ASN A 48 1.63 -1.67 -23.92
CA ASN A 48 2.65 -2.72 -24.04
C ASN A 48 2.60 -3.45 -25.40
N SER A 49 1.63 -3.12 -26.26
CA SER A 49 1.55 -3.63 -27.62
C SER A 49 0.87 -2.65 -28.56
N ILE A 50 1.26 -2.70 -29.83
CA ILE A 50 0.62 -1.98 -30.93
C ILE A 50 0.25 -2.94 -32.05
N GLN A 51 -0.87 -2.69 -32.71
CA GLN A 51 -1.35 -3.48 -33.84
C GLN A 51 -1.41 -2.65 -35.11
N CYS A 52 -1.00 -3.23 -36.24
CA CYS A 52 -1.12 -2.58 -37.53
C CYS A 52 -2.58 -2.63 -38.02
N GLN A 53 -3.21 -1.47 -38.13
CA GLN A 53 -4.63 -1.33 -38.48
C GLN A 53 -4.85 -1.17 -39.98
N GLU A 54 -6.11 -1.31 -40.41
CA GLU A 54 -6.51 -1.13 -41.82
C GLU A 54 -6.21 0.28 -42.34
N THR A 55 -6.15 1.26 -41.44
CA THR A 55 -5.79 2.66 -41.68
C THR A 55 -4.32 2.85 -42.07
N LYS A 56 -3.53 1.77 -42.11
CA LYS A 56 -2.06 1.80 -42.27
C LYS A 56 -1.37 2.57 -41.14
N GLN A 57 -2.00 2.62 -39.96
CA GLN A 57 -1.44 3.24 -38.76
C GLN A 57 -1.41 2.22 -37.63
N TRP A 58 -0.52 2.47 -36.68
CA TRP A 58 -0.46 1.71 -35.43
C TRP A 58 -1.62 2.08 -34.53
N SER A 59 -2.18 1.10 -33.83
CA SER A 59 -3.32 1.27 -32.92
C SER A 59 -3.05 2.24 -31.76
N SER A 60 -1.78 2.54 -31.46
CA SER A 60 -1.37 3.42 -30.37
C SER A 60 0.01 4.03 -30.65
N PRO A 61 0.34 5.18 -30.03
CA PRO A 61 1.67 5.78 -30.14
C PRO A 61 2.74 4.93 -29.46
N SER A 62 4.00 5.31 -29.65
CA SER A 62 5.13 4.61 -29.05
C SER A 62 5.11 4.66 -27.53
N PRO A 63 5.31 3.52 -26.82
CA PRO A 63 5.52 3.53 -25.39
C PRO A 63 6.90 4.13 -25.06
N VAL A 64 7.07 4.51 -23.80
CA VAL A 64 8.33 5.02 -23.25
C VAL A 64 8.71 4.15 -22.05
N CYS A 65 9.97 3.73 -21.99
CA CYS A 65 10.53 3.09 -20.81
C CYS A 65 11.15 4.18 -19.92
N GLU A 66 10.54 4.41 -18.77
CA GLU A 66 11.01 5.40 -17.79
C GLU A 66 11.75 4.70 -16.66
N THR A 67 12.74 5.38 -16.05
CA THR A 67 13.45 4.82 -14.91
C THR A 67 12.51 4.69 -13.72
N ILE A 68 12.58 3.55 -13.05
CA ILE A 68 11.89 3.36 -11.78
C ILE A 68 12.70 4.09 -10.71
N LYS A 69 12.03 4.92 -9.93
CA LYS A 69 12.63 5.66 -8.83
C LYS A 69 11.78 5.54 -7.59
N CYS A 70 12.42 5.52 -6.43
CA CYS A 70 11.73 5.63 -5.17
C CYS A 70 11.42 7.10 -4.88
N LEU A 71 10.19 7.37 -4.46
CA LEU A 71 9.84 8.68 -3.93
C LEU A 71 10.66 8.95 -2.66
N PRO A 72 11.12 10.20 -2.46
CA PRO A 72 11.89 10.54 -1.28
C PRO A 72 11.12 10.22 0.00
N PRO A 73 11.72 9.50 0.97
CA PRO A 73 11.10 9.32 2.27
C PRO A 73 11.06 10.66 2.99
N HIS A 74 9.96 10.95 3.67
CA HIS A 74 9.87 12.15 4.50
C HIS A 74 10.90 12.08 5.64
N PRO A 75 11.72 13.13 5.87
CA PRO A 75 12.62 13.14 7.01
C PRO A 75 11.85 12.98 8.34
N PRO A 76 12.35 12.17 9.29
CA PRO A 76 11.70 12.04 10.59
C PRO A 76 11.75 13.35 11.37
N LYS A 77 10.72 13.60 12.20
CA LYS A 77 10.73 14.73 13.13
C LYS A 77 11.96 14.63 14.03
N HIS A 78 12.66 15.75 14.23
CA HIS A 78 13.93 15.80 14.98
C HIS A 78 15.06 14.95 14.36
N GLY A 79 15.00 14.70 13.06
CA GLY A 79 16.07 14.05 12.30
C GLY A 79 16.22 14.62 10.90
N SER A 80 17.14 14.05 10.15
CA SER A 80 17.46 14.42 8.78
C SER A 80 17.71 13.18 7.93
N ALA A 81 17.52 13.33 6.62
CA ALA A 81 17.94 12.37 5.61
C ALA A 81 19.09 12.99 4.78
N ASN A 82 20.00 12.18 4.27
CA ASN A 82 21.08 12.65 3.39
C ASN A 82 20.60 13.03 1.98
N ASN A 83 19.44 12.53 1.55
CA ASN A 83 18.80 12.84 0.27
C ASN A 83 17.28 12.96 0.47
N THR A 84 16.70 14.01 -0.11
CA THR A 84 15.25 14.32 -0.07
C THR A 84 14.62 14.39 -1.46
N ASN A 85 15.34 13.96 -2.49
CA ASN A 85 14.86 13.86 -3.87
C ASN A 85 14.58 12.40 -4.25
N GLU A 86 14.05 12.18 -5.46
CA GLU A 86 13.88 10.84 -6.02
C GLU A 86 15.22 10.09 -6.06
N VAL A 87 15.18 8.79 -5.77
CA VAL A 87 16.36 7.92 -5.64
C VAL A 87 16.25 6.75 -6.61
N GLU A 88 17.34 6.39 -7.29
CA GLU A 88 17.34 5.30 -8.26
C GLU A 88 17.36 3.93 -7.57
N ILE A 89 16.99 2.87 -8.31
CA ILE A 89 17.00 1.50 -7.78
C ILE A 89 18.40 1.10 -7.30
N ASN A 90 18.45 0.37 -6.17
CA ASN A 90 19.64 -0.08 -5.45
C ASN A 90 20.46 1.05 -4.79
N GLU A 91 20.10 2.32 -4.98
CA GLU A 91 20.68 3.41 -4.21
C GLU A 91 20.08 3.48 -2.80
N THR A 92 20.77 4.22 -1.92
CA THR A 92 20.44 4.26 -0.49
C THR A 92 20.29 5.66 0.09
N VAL A 93 19.39 5.80 1.06
CA VAL A 93 19.21 7.02 1.86
C VAL A 93 19.53 6.72 3.32
N SER A 94 20.38 7.54 3.93
CA SER A 94 20.75 7.43 5.33
C SER A 94 20.03 8.47 6.18
N PHE A 95 19.61 8.05 7.37
CA PHE A 95 18.88 8.86 8.34
C PHE A 95 19.70 9.08 9.59
N SER A 96 19.56 10.28 10.17
CA SER A 96 20.18 10.64 11.44
C SER A 96 19.21 11.41 12.32
N CYS A 97 19.38 11.32 13.64
CA CYS A 97 18.57 12.05 14.60
C CYS A 97 19.39 13.14 15.29
N LEU A 98 18.76 14.29 15.51
CA LEU A 98 19.31 15.36 16.33
C LEU A 98 19.39 14.89 17.78
N LYS A 99 20.46 15.20 18.50
CA LYS A 99 20.50 14.94 19.95
C LYS A 99 19.46 15.80 20.67
N PRO A 100 18.81 15.31 21.74
CA PRO A 100 19.04 14.04 22.46
C PRO A 100 18.20 12.84 21.95
N TYR A 101 17.65 12.93 20.74
CA TYR A 101 16.86 11.84 20.15
C TYR A 101 17.77 10.72 19.65
N ASN A 102 17.25 9.50 19.69
CA ASN A 102 17.89 8.31 19.18
C ASN A 102 17.03 7.72 18.06
N LEU A 103 17.69 7.19 17.04
CA LEU A 103 17.05 6.59 15.87
C LEU A 103 16.47 5.22 16.25
N LYS A 104 15.19 5.02 15.92
CA LYS A 104 14.47 3.75 16.04
C LYS A 104 14.09 3.26 14.66
N GLY A 105 14.58 2.08 14.28
CA GLY A 105 14.45 1.50 12.95
C GLY A 105 15.80 1.43 12.23
N GLU A 106 15.77 1.17 10.93
CA GLU A 106 16.97 1.10 10.09
C GLU A 106 17.48 2.51 9.77
N SER A 107 18.78 2.73 9.95
CA SER A 107 19.42 4.01 9.65
C SER A 107 19.69 4.20 8.15
N VAL A 108 19.60 3.13 7.35
CA VAL A 108 19.82 3.16 5.90
C VAL A 108 18.69 2.40 5.20
N LEU A 109 18.10 3.05 4.21
CA LEU A 109 17.03 2.51 3.36
C LEU A 109 17.56 2.33 1.95
N THR A 110 17.17 1.24 1.28
CA THR A 110 17.57 0.92 -0.11
C THR A 110 16.35 0.91 -1.00
N CYS A 111 16.44 1.57 -2.16
CA CYS A 111 15.37 1.60 -3.15
C CYS A 111 15.29 0.26 -3.89
N LEU A 112 14.12 -0.38 -3.88
CA LEU A 112 13.86 -1.68 -4.50
C LEU A 112 13.40 -1.56 -5.95
N GLN A 113 13.46 -2.68 -6.68
CA GLN A 113 13.13 -2.75 -8.11
C GLN A 113 11.67 -2.38 -8.45
N ASP A 114 10.77 -2.44 -7.47
CA ASP A 114 9.36 -2.07 -7.61
C ASP A 114 9.10 -0.59 -7.27
N GLY A 115 10.15 0.18 -6.98
CA GLY A 115 10.05 1.58 -6.56
C GLY A 115 9.67 1.77 -5.09
N SER A 116 9.68 0.70 -4.29
CA SER A 116 9.45 0.76 -2.84
C SER A 116 10.75 0.80 -2.04
N TRP A 117 10.67 1.21 -0.78
CA TRP A 117 11.79 1.13 0.15
C TRP A 117 11.78 -0.21 0.88
N ASN A 118 12.96 -0.80 1.08
CA ASN A 118 13.12 -2.09 1.79
C ASN A 118 12.64 -2.08 3.26
N PHE A 119 12.60 -0.91 3.88
CA PHE A 119 12.13 -0.70 5.26
C PHE A 119 11.22 0.55 5.33
N PRO A 120 10.44 0.72 6.41
CA PRO A 120 9.76 2.00 6.67
C PRO A 120 10.75 3.08 7.12
N THR A 121 10.38 4.35 6.94
CA THR A 121 11.12 5.50 7.48
C THR A 121 11.33 5.36 9.00
N PRO A 122 12.57 5.50 9.52
CA PRO A 122 12.85 5.40 10.95
C PRO A 122 12.24 6.57 11.72
N VAL A 123 12.13 6.44 13.05
CA VAL A 123 11.59 7.47 13.93
C VAL A 123 12.64 7.92 14.93
N CYS A 124 12.74 9.23 15.17
CA CYS A 124 13.58 9.79 16.22
C CYS A 124 12.78 9.89 17.52
N THR A 125 13.24 9.20 18.55
CA THR A 125 12.59 9.20 19.88
C THR A 125 13.58 9.57 20.96
N LEU A 126 13.13 10.29 21.99
CA LEU A 126 13.94 10.46 23.20
C LEU A 126 14.15 9.09 23.84
N SER A 127 15.40 8.77 24.14
CA SER A 127 15.69 7.63 25.01
C SER A 127 15.37 8.08 26.44
N CYS A 128 14.25 7.62 26.98
CA CYS A 128 14.02 7.71 28.41
C CYS A 128 15.02 6.78 29.08
N PHE A 129 16.01 7.35 29.77
CA PHE A 129 16.83 6.58 30.70
C PHE A 129 15.94 6.22 31.88
N VAL A 130 15.49 4.97 31.94
CA VAL A 130 15.02 4.40 33.20
C VAL A 130 16.29 3.87 33.88
N PRO A 131 16.84 4.56 34.89
CA PRO A 131 17.91 3.97 35.66
C PRO A 131 17.42 2.62 36.19
N GLU A 132 18.17 1.56 35.94
CA GLU A 132 17.99 0.29 36.63
C GLU A 132 18.47 0.48 38.07
N ILE A 133 17.69 1.24 38.85
CA ILE A 133 17.90 1.35 40.29
C ILE A 133 17.51 0.00 40.86
N ALA A 134 18.52 -0.82 41.16
CA ALA A 134 18.39 -1.98 42.02
C ALA A 134 17.67 -1.58 43.32
N GLY A 135 16.36 -1.77 43.35
CA GLY A 135 15.52 -1.68 44.54
C GLY A 135 14.97 -0.31 44.96
N ARG A 136 14.89 0.72 44.11
CA ARG A 136 14.19 1.98 44.50
C ARG A 136 13.14 2.46 43.49
N VAL A 137 12.06 3.02 44.03
CA VAL A 137 10.89 3.54 43.31
C VAL A 137 11.32 4.75 42.47
N VAL A 138 11.05 4.73 41.17
CA VAL A 138 11.20 5.90 40.28
C VAL A 138 9.94 6.76 40.42
N THR A 139 10.05 7.95 41.01
CA THR A 139 8.99 8.97 40.97
C THR A 139 9.11 9.75 39.66
N ILE A 140 8.15 9.59 38.76
CA ILE A 140 7.95 10.53 37.65
C ILE A 140 6.99 11.60 38.17
N SER A 141 7.42 12.87 38.24
CA SER A 141 6.51 14.00 38.39
C SER A 141 5.64 14.04 37.13
N GLU A 142 4.36 13.72 37.11
CA GLU A 142 3.30 14.03 38.07
C GLU A 142 2.47 12.79 38.46
N GLY A 143 2.29 12.56 39.76
CA GLY A 143 1.09 11.90 40.29
C GLY A 143 1.00 10.36 40.32
N ILE A 144 1.99 9.58 39.89
CA ILE A 144 1.92 8.11 40.00
C ILE A 144 2.95 7.60 41.02
N ILE A 145 2.50 7.34 42.26
CA ILE A 145 3.27 6.58 43.25
C ILE A 145 3.06 5.09 42.95
N LEU A 146 4.01 4.45 42.26
CA LEU A 146 4.07 2.99 42.24
C LEU A 146 4.58 2.52 43.61
N LYS A 147 3.65 2.19 44.52
CA LYS A 147 4.02 1.56 45.80
C LYS A 147 4.65 0.20 45.51
N PRO A 148 5.86 -0.08 46.02
CA PRO A 148 6.41 -1.43 45.94
C PRO A 148 5.46 -2.36 46.69
N ARG A 149 5.18 -3.53 46.10
CA ARG A 149 4.40 -4.58 46.73
C ARG A 149 5.26 -5.16 47.87
N THR A 150 5.27 -4.49 49.02
CA THR A 150 5.84 -5.04 50.24
C THR A 150 5.02 -6.27 50.61
N THR A 151 5.68 -7.42 50.62
CA THR A 151 5.18 -8.63 51.24
C THR A 151 4.87 -8.32 52.70
N LEU A 152 3.59 -8.27 53.05
CA LEU A 152 3.16 -8.16 54.43
C LEU A 152 3.54 -9.44 55.15
N ILE A 153 4.38 -9.30 56.17
CA ILE A 153 4.66 -10.32 57.18
C ILE A 153 3.32 -10.63 57.85
N ASN A 154 2.95 -11.92 57.88
CA ASN A 154 1.70 -12.38 58.47
C ASN A 154 1.76 -12.24 59.99
N GLU A 155 0.98 -11.34 60.55
CA GLU A 155 0.42 -11.55 61.88
C GLU A 155 -1.11 -11.63 61.78
N GLY A 156 -1.64 -12.66 62.44
CA GLY A 156 -2.96 -13.23 62.18
C GLY A 156 -4.12 -12.26 62.32
N GLY A 157 -5.14 -12.45 61.48
CA GLY A 157 -6.40 -11.72 61.61
C GLY A 157 -7.39 -12.02 60.50
N LYS A 158 -8.18 -13.09 60.67
CA LYS A 158 -9.50 -13.39 60.09
C LYS A 158 -9.78 -12.92 58.64
N LYS A 159 -9.83 -13.90 57.72
CA LYS A 159 -10.35 -13.75 56.35
C LYS A 159 -11.76 -13.14 56.36
N ARG A 160 -11.91 -11.97 55.75
CA ARG A 160 -13.20 -11.33 55.45
C ARG A 160 -13.52 -11.56 53.96
N PRO A 161 -14.78 -11.86 53.57
CA PRO A 161 -15.08 -12.35 52.23
C PRO A 161 -14.82 -11.29 51.15
N GLU A 162 -14.29 -11.77 50.05
CA GLU A 162 -13.98 -11.07 48.81
C GLU A 162 -15.23 -10.36 48.25
N GLN A 163 -15.34 -9.05 48.53
CA GLN A 163 -16.32 -8.19 47.87
C GLN A 163 -15.90 -8.03 46.41
N GLN A 164 -16.55 -8.82 45.55
CA GLN A 164 -16.52 -8.69 44.10
C GLN A 164 -16.62 -7.21 43.72
N ARG A 165 -15.54 -6.68 43.12
CA ARG A 165 -15.53 -5.39 42.45
C ARG A 165 -16.62 -5.41 41.38
N ARG A 166 -17.77 -4.79 41.69
CA ARG A 166 -18.81 -4.52 40.70
C ARG A 166 -18.17 -3.66 39.61
N GLN A 167 -18.22 -4.14 38.36
CA GLN A 167 -17.78 -3.38 37.20
C GLN A 167 -18.55 -2.06 37.15
N PRO A 168 -17.89 -0.92 36.88
CA PRO A 168 -18.58 0.35 36.74
C PRO A 168 -19.57 0.32 35.57
N ARG A 169 -20.78 0.84 35.79
CA ARG A 169 -21.92 0.80 34.85
C ARG A 169 -21.60 1.37 33.46
N TRP A 170 -20.64 2.29 33.36
CA TRP A 170 -20.16 2.85 32.08
C TRP A 170 -19.34 1.86 31.23
N GLN A 171 -18.58 0.94 31.85
CA GLN A 171 -17.84 -0.08 31.09
C GLN A 171 -18.77 -1.12 30.44
N GLN A 172 -19.96 -1.33 31.02
CA GLN A 172 -20.99 -2.17 30.42
C GLN A 172 -21.69 -1.46 29.25
N TYR A 173 -21.91 -0.14 29.37
CA TYR A 173 -22.48 0.70 28.30
C TYR A 173 -21.59 0.78 27.06
N GLU A 174 -20.27 0.90 27.22
CA GLU A 174 -19.35 0.92 26.08
C GLU A 174 -19.29 -0.42 25.35
N ARG A 175 -19.33 -1.56 26.08
CA ARG A 175 -19.32 -2.90 25.45
C ARG A 175 -20.59 -3.14 24.63
N THR A 176 -21.77 -2.80 25.15
CA THR A 176 -23.02 -2.96 24.41
C THR A 176 -23.10 -2.03 23.21
N HIS A 177 -22.66 -0.77 23.34
CA HIS A 177 -22.70 0.19 22.23
C HIS A 177 -21.69 -0.13 21.11
N LYS A 178 -20.54 -0.72 21.46
CA LYS A 178 -19.53 -1.17 20.48
C LYS A 178 -20.00 -2.42 19.73
N LEU A 179 -20.64 -3.37 20.41
CA LEU A 179 -21.22 -4.56 19.78
C LEU A 179 -22.42 -4.22 18.89
N ARG A 180 -23.29 -3.27 19.29
CA ARG A 180 -24.45 -2.86 18.48
C ARG A 180 -24.03 -2.21 17.15
N LYS A 181 -23.00 -1.35 17.17
CA LYS A 181 -22.45 -0.75 15.95
C LYS A 181 -21.86 -1.78 14.99
N ILE A 182 -21.19 -2.81 15.53
CA ILE A 182 -20.63 -3.89 14.71
C ILE A 182 -21.77 -4.73 14.10
N GLN A 183 -22.80 -5.08 14.87
CA GLN A 183 -23.97 -5.81 14.35
C GLN A 183 -24.75 -5.03 13.28
N GLU A 184 -24.96 -3.73 13.46
CA GLU A 184 -25.59 -2.86 12.44
C GLU A 184 -24.75 -2.81 11.15
N GLN A 185 -23.41 -2.79 11.26
CA GLN A 185 -22.52 -2.81 10.09
C GLN A 185 -22.62 -4.14 9.31
N TYR A 186 -22.60 -5.28 10.00
CA TYR A 186 -22.79 -6.59 9.36
C TYR A 186 -24.18 -6.75 8.71
N GLN A 187 -25.23 -6.19 9.31
CA GLN A 187 -26.58 -6.22 8.72
C GLN A 187 -26.68 -5.36 7.46
N ASN A 188 -26.05 -4.18 7.45
CA ASN A 188 -26.03 -3.30 6.28
C ASN A 188 -25.23 -3.90 5.11
N GLU A 189 -24.11 -4.58 5.38
CA GLU A 189 -23.33 -5.29 4.36
C GLU A 189 -24.12 -6.48 3.76
N GLY A 190 -24.86 -7.22 4.57
CA GLY A 190 -25.72 -8.31 4.11
C GLY A 190 -26.88 -7.85 3.21
N GLN A 191 -27.51 -6.71 3.54
CA GLN A 191 -28.58 -6.13 2.71
C GLN A 191 -28.06 -5.59 1.38
N GLY A 192 -26.85 -5.00 1.36
CA GLY A 192 -26.18 -4.55 0.13
C GLY A 192 -25.94 -5.69 -0.86
N GLN A 193 -25.53 -6.86 -0.37
CA GLN A 193 -25.29 -8.05 -1.20
C GLN A 193 -26.60 -8.63 -1.79
N GLN A 194 -27.69 -8.65 -1.01
CA GLN A 194 -28.99 -9.10 -1.51
C GLN A 194 -29.57 -8.17 -2.60
N GLN A 195 -29.44 -6.85 -2.44
CA GLN A 195 -29.85 -5.89 -3.48
C GLN A 195 -29.01 -6.04 -4.76
N GLN A 196 -27.71 -6.33 -4.63
CA GLN A 196 -26.86 -6.61 -5.80
C GLN A 196 -27.25 -7.91 -6.51
N GLN A 197 -27.62 -8.96 -5.79
CA GLN A 197 -28.14 -10.20 -6.39
C GLN A 197 -29.49 -9.99 -7.08
N GLN A 198 -30.40 -9.20 -6.50
CA GLN A 198 -31.69 -8.88 -7.14
C GLN A 198 -31.51 -8.04 -8.41
N LYS A 199 -30.58 -7.06 -8.43
CA LYS A 199 -30.23 -6.31 -9.65
C LYS A 199 -29.60 -7.22 -10.72
N ARG A 200 -28.77 -8.19 -10.34
CA ARG A 200 -28.21 -9.19 -11.28
C ARG A 200 -29.29 -10.13 -11.84
N LYS A 201 -30.29 -10.52 -11.04
CA LYS A 201 -31.43 -11.34 -11.52
C LYS A 201 -32.36 -10.56 -12.46
N ARG A 202 -32.65 -9.28 -12.18
CA ARG A 202 -33.43 -8.41 -13.09
C ARG A 202 -32.74 -8.22 -14.45
N ARG A 203 -31.42 -7.95 -14.47
CA ARG A 203 -30.66 -7.87 -15.72
C ARG A 203 -30.63 -9.19 -16.51
N ARG A 204 -30.68 -10.35 -15.85
CA ARG A 204 -30.78 -11.65 -16.54
C ARG A 204 -32.19 -11.92 -17.10
N GLY A 205 -33.24 -11.42 -16.45
CA GLY A 205 -34.62 -11.52 -16.95
C GLY A 205 -34.87 -10.65 -18.19
N GLU A 206 -34.38 -9.39 -18.18
CA GLU A 206 -34.51 -8.48 -19.33
C GLU A 206 -33.77 -8.99 -20.57
N ASN A 207 -32.62 -9.66 -20.40
CA ASN A 207 -31.87 -10.27 -21.50
C ASN A 207 -32.48 -11.57 -22.07
N GLN A 208 -33.44 -12.19 -21.38
CA GLN A 208 -34.16 -13.35 -21.92
C GLN A 208 -35.40 -12.94 -22.73
N GLN A 209 -35.92 -11.73 -22.51
CA GLN A 209 -37.12 -11.23 -23.20
C GLN A 209 -36.80 -10.57 -24.56
N THR A 210 -35.54 -10.18 -24.80
CA THR A 210 -35.05 -9.64 -26.08
C THR A 210 -34.58 -10.69 -27.09
N LYS A 211 -34.76 -11.99 -26.80
CA LYS A 211 -34.32 -13.09 -27.68
C LYS A 211 -35.47 -13.77 -28.46
N TYR A 212 -36.70 -13.25 -28.36
CA TYR A 212 -37.90 -13.82 -28.99
C TYR A 212 -38.77 -12.79 -29.73
N HIS A 213 -38.21 -11.66 -30.15
CA HIS A 213 -38.84 -10.75 -31.11
C HIS A 213 -37.87 -10.43 -32.25
#